data_AF-A0A9D6RAL5-F1
#
_entry.id   AF-A0A9D6RAL5-F1
#
_cell.length_a   1.000
_cell.length_b   1.000
_cell.length_c   1.000
_cell.angle_alpha   90.00
_cell.angle_beta   90.00
_cell.angle_gamma   90.00
#
_symmetry.space_group_name_H-M   'P 1'
#
loop_
_entity.id
_entity.type
_entity.pdbx_description
1 polymer ?
#
loop_
_entity_poly.entity_id
_entity_poly.type
_entity_poly.pdbx_seq_one_letter_code
_entity_poly.pdbx_strand_id
1 'polypeptide(L)'
;MAKRKLASWEVSDEFWKRVEPWIPVRQRAEDKDYVRKPGGGRKPKEARVVFEAVMYVLRTGCQWKALPRECFGSASAIHQRFLEWERAGVFLRLWQAGLAEYDDMEGIAWRWQSVDGAMMKAPLAQESVGPNPTDRGKKNGSKRMLLVDARGLPLSIIVTGANRHDVTQLEPVLDTVAVARPKASTRAPQHLCADAGFAGQPAEQAMRKRHYIPHVRPRGVEASERTKGKKPRRWVVEVAHSWFNRFRKLLVRYEKLHRSFLALNMLAAAVICFRKVPAKINIIYG
;
A
#
# COMPACT_ATOMS: atom_id res chain seq x y z
N MET A 1 -8.57 5.81 -34.14
CA MET A 1 -8.15 4.53 -33.54
C MET A 1 -8.85 4.37 -32.19
N ALA A 2 -9.59 3.28 -31.97
CA ALA A 2 -10.22 3.01 -30.67
C ALA A 2 -9.15 2.79 -29.60
N LYS A 3 -9.24 3.47 -28.45
CA LYS A 3 -8.31 3.27 -27.32
C LYS A 3 -8.43 1.82 -26.84
N ARG A 4 -7.38 1.01 -27.00
CA ARG A 4 -7.30 -0.35 -26.44
C ARG A 4 -7.51 -0.27 -24.93
N LYS A 5 -8.54 -0.93 -24.42
CA LYS A 5 -8.80 -1.02 -22.98
C LYS A 5 -7.83 -2.03 -22.38
N LEU A 6 -6.79 -1.55 -21.70
CA LEU A 6 -5.82 -2.41 -21.01
C LEU A 6 -6.52 -3.22 -19.92
N ALA A 7 -6.09 -4.46 -19.69
CA ALA A 7 -6.61 -5.23 -18.58
C ALA A 7 -6.14 -4.63 -17.24
N SER A 8 -6.86 -4.94 -16.16
CA SER A 8 -6.55 -4.35 -14.85
C SER A 8 -5.22 -4.78 -14.21
N TRP A 9 -4.52 -5.71 -14.85
CA TRP A 9 -3.22 -6.24 -14.45
C TRP A 9 -2.13 -6.00 -15.49
N GLU A 10 -2.47 -5.43 -16.65
CA GLU A 10 -1.50 -5.08 -17.67
C GLU A 10 -0.73 -3.82 -17.28
N VAL A 11 0.58 -3.84 -17.52
CA VAL A 11 1.47 -2.70 -17.29
C VAL A 11 1.64 -1.97 -18.61
N SER A 12 1.09 -0.76 -18.71
CA SER A 12 1.30 0.11 -19.87
C SER A 12 2.78 0.53 -19.97
N ASP A 13 3.22 0.91 -21.18
CA ASP A 13 4.57 1.47 -21.36
C ASP A 13 4.76 2.75 -20.55
N GLU A 14 3.71 3.56 -20.42
CA GLU A 14 3.73 4.79 -19.63
C GLU A 14 3.90 4.50 -18.13
N PHE A 15 3.26 3.43 -17.63
CA PHE A 15 3.47 3.00 -16.25
C PHE A 15 4.86 2.38 -16.06
N TRP A 16 5.32 1.58 -17.01
CA TRP A 16 6.65 0.97 -16.97
C TRP A 16 7.75 2.02 -16.89
N LYS A 17 7.66 3.11 -17.66
CA LYS A 17 8.63 4.23 -17.61
C LYS A 17 8.76 4.86 -16.23
N ARG A 18 7.69 4.87 -15.43
CA ARG A 18 7.73 5.35 -14.03
C ARG A 18 8.36 4.33 -13.08
N VAL A 19 8.30 3.04 -13.42
CA VAL A 19 8.75 1.93 -12.57
C VAL A 19 10.22 1.60 -12.80
N GLU A 20 10.64 1.54 -14.07
CA GLU A 20 11.95 1.08 -14.52
C GLU A 20 13.14 1.75 -13.81
N PRO A 21 13.16 3.07 -13.55
CA PRO A 21 14.29 3.73 -12.87
C PRO A 21 14.52 3.24 -11.44
N TRP A 22 13.51 2.64 -10.80
CA TRP A 22 13.58 2.15 -9.43
C TRP A 22 14.00 0.69 -9.33
N ILE A 23 14.09 -0.01 -10.47
CA ILE A 23 14.50 -1.41 -10.51
C ILE A 23 16.04 -1.49 -10.45
N PRO A 24 16.62 -2.18 -9.46
CA PRO A 24 18.07 -2.32 -9.37
C PRO A 24 18.63 -3.04 -10.59
N VAL A 25 19.58 -2.39 -11.28
CA VAL A 25 20.35 -3.02 -12.34
C VAL A 25 21.31 -4.02 -11.71
N ARG A 26 21.28 -5.27 -12.16
CA ARG A 26 22.18 -6.29 -11.65
C ARG A 26 23.56 -6.10 -12.26
N GLN A 27 24.49 -5.61 -11.46
CA GLN A 27 25.90 -5.58 -11.83
C GLN A 27 26.50 -6.98 -11.70
N ARG A 28 27.32 -7.36 -12.68
CA ARG A 28 28.21 -8.53 -12.56
C ARG A 28 29.43 -8.07 -11.79
N ALA A 29 29.92 -8.92 -10.91
CA ALA A 29 31.15 -8.64 -10.17
C ALA A 29 32.31 -8.68 -11.19
N GLU A 30 33.05 -7.59 -11.30
CA GLU A 30 34.11 -7.42 -12.32
C GLU A 30 35.28 -8.37 -12.07
N ASP A 31 35.45 -8.81 -10.82
CA ASP A 31 36.45 -9.75 -10.33
C ASP A 31 36.08 -11.23 -10.57
N LYS A 32 34.95 -11.53 -11.23
CA LYS A 32 34.48 -12.90 -11.47
C LYS A 32 34.43 -13.26 -12.94
N ASP A 33 35.19 -14.29 -13.30
CA ASP A 33 35.06 -14.96 -14.60
C ASP A 33 33.79 -15.82 -14.64
N TYR A 34 32.78 -15.31 -15.33
CA TYR A 34 31.50 -16.00 -15.52
C TYR A 34 31.59 -17.04 -16.63
N VAL A 35 32.12 -18.23 -16.32
CA VAL A 35 32.10 -19.37 -17.24
C VAL A 35 30.75 -20.09 -17.20
N ARG A 36 30.09 -20.22 -18.35
CA ARG A 36 28.81 -20.95 -18.47
C ARG A 36 29.05 -22.46 -18.39
N LYS A 37 28.95 -23.02 -17.18
CA LYS A 37 29.03 -24.48 -16.97
C LYS A 37 27.72 -25.19 -17.37
N PRO A 38 27.76 -26.44 -17.85
CA PRO A 38 26.57 -27.30 -17.91
C PRO A 38 25.92 -27.38 -16.53
N GLY A 39 24.61 -27.16 -16.43
CA GLY A 39 23.91 -26.99 -15.14
C GLY A 39 24.00 -25.58 -14.54
N GLY A 40 24.68 -24.64 -15.21
CA GLY A 40 24.68 -23.23 -14.85
C GLY A 40 23.28 -22.63 -14.91
N GLY A 41 22.94 -21.80 -13.91
CA GLY A 41 21.61 -21.20 -13.76
C GLY A 41 21.13 -20.48 -15.03
N ARG A 42 19.82 -20.48 -15.25
CA ARG A 42 19.20 -19.75 -16.37
C ARG A 42 19.47 -18.25 -16.25
N LYS A 43 19.57 -17.57 -17.40
CA LYS A 43 19.61 -16.10 -17.43
C LYS A 43 18.44 -15.53 -16.61
N PRO A 44 18.67 -14.47 -15.82
CA PRO A 44 17.59 -13.76 -15.15
C PRO A 44 16.47 -13.37 -16.13
N LYS A 45 15.23 -13.38 -15.63
CA LYS A 45 14.09 -12.83 -16.36
C LYS A 45 14.22 -11.30 -16.47
N GLU A 46 13.77 -10.77 -17.59
CA GLU A 46 13.66 -9.33 -17.82
C GLU A 46 12.84 -8.65 -16.72
N ALA A 47 13.28 -7.47 -16.28
CA ALA A 47 12.67 -6.74 -15.18
C ALA A 47 11.17 -6.48 -15.43
N ARG A 48 10.82 -6.05 -16.65
CA ARG A 48 9.44 -5.79 -17.03
C ARG A 48 8.54 -7.02 -16.87
N VAL A 49 8.99 -8.19 -17.34
CA VAL A 49 8.24 -9.45 -17.22
C VAL A 49 8.03 -9.83 -15.75
N VAL A 50 9.03 -9.60 -14.90
CA VAL A 50 8.87 -9.84 -13.46
C VAL A 50 7.85 -8.89 -12.86
N PHE A 51 7.92 -7.60 -13.17
CA PHE A 51 7.01 -6.61 -12.64
C PHE A 51 5.56 -6.86 -13.11
N GLU A 52 5.36 -7.19 -14.38
CA GLU A 52 4.07 -7.61 -14.93
C GLU A 52 3.51 -8.84 -14.21
N ALA A 53 4.35 -9.84 -13.92
CA ALA A 53 3.95 -11.02 -13.14
C ALA A 53 3.54 -10.66 -11.70
N VAL A 54 4.29 -9.77 -11.03
CA VAL A 54 3.95 -9.29 -9.68
C VAL A 54 2.63 -8.52 -9.70
N MET A 55 2.42 -7.65 -10.70
CA MET A 55 1.16 -6.93 -10.91
C MET A 55 0.00 -7.89 -11.17
N TYR A 56 0.22 -8.94 -11.95
CA TYR A 56 -0.76 -10.00 -12.18
C TYR A 56 -1.17 -10.69 -10.89
N VAL A 57 -0.21 -11.12 -10.06
CA VAL A 57 -0.49 -11.71 -8.75
C VAL A 57 -1.26 -10.74 -7.86
N LEU A 58 -0.79 -9.49 -7.77
CA LEU A 58 -1.39 -8.46 -6.90
C LEU A 58 -2.87 -8.19 -7.27
N ARG A 59 -3.16 -8.11 -8.57
CA ARG A 59 -4.51 -7.76 -9.08
C ARG A 59 -5.47 -8.94 -9.09
N THR A 60 -5.02 -10.10 -9.58
CA THR A 60 -5.88 -11.30 -9.68
C THR A 60 -6.05 -12.01 -8.35
N GLY A 61 -5.06 -11.89 -7.45
CA GLY A 61 -5.02 -12.63 -6.19
C GLY A 61 -4.62 -14.09 -6.34
N CYS A 62 -4.14 -14.52 -7.52
CA CYS A 62 -3.70 -15.89 -7.72
C CYS A 62 -2.52 -16.24 -6.79
N GLN A 63 -2.36 -17.53 -6.52
CA GLN A 63 -1.16 -18.00 -5.83
C GLN A 63 0.07 -17.78 -6.71
N TRP A 64 1.24 -17.57 -6.11
CA TRP A 64 2.50 -17.42 -6.86
C TRP A 64 2.74 -18.60 -7.81
N LYS A 65 2.51 -19.84 -7.35
CA LYS A 65 2.66 -21.05 -8.16
C LYS A 65 1.59 -21.22 -9.25
N ALA A 66 0.51 -20.45 -9.21
CA ALA A 66 -0.55 -20.45 -10.22
C ALA A 66 -0.35 -19.37 -11.30
N LEU A 67 0.80 -18.67 -11.30
CA LEU A 67 1.16 -17.76 -12.38
C LEU A 67 1.22 -18.52 -13.72
N PRO A 68 0.61 -18.00 -14.81
CA PRO A 68 0.69 -18.60 -16.13
C PRO A 68 2.15 -18.75 -16.59
N ARG A 69 2.59 -19.99 -16.72
CA ARG A 69 4.00 -20.30 -17.01
C ARG A 69 4.37 -19.93 -18.44
N GLU A 70 3.41 -19.99 -19.35
CA GLU A 70 3.54 -19.65 -20.76
C GLU A 70 3.86 -18.16 -20.92
N CYS A 71 3.26 -17.31 -20.08
CA CYS A 71 3.45 -15.85 -20.13
C CYS A 71 4.68 -15.40 -19.32
N PHE A 72 4.82 -15.84 -18.07
CA PHE A 72 5.81 -15.27 -17.13
C PHE A 72 7.02 -16.17 -16.89
N GLY A 73 6.88 -17.48 -17.15
CA GLY A 73 7.90 -18.48 -16.86
C GLY A 73 7.85 -19.01 -15.42
N SER A 74 9.02 -19.25 -14.82
CA SER A 74 9.10 -19.89 -13.50
C SER A 74 8.60 -18.98 -12.39
N ALA A 75 7.49 -19.36 -11.74
CA ALA A 75 6.96 -18.69 -10.55
C ALA A 75 7.99 -18.52 -9.43
N SER A 76 8.87 -19.52 -9.22
CA SER A 76 9.93 -19.43 -8.21
C SER A 76 10.93 -18.32 -8.54
N ALA A 77 11.32 -18.17 -9.81
CA ALA A 77 12.21 -17.10 -10.24
C ALA A 77 11.56 -15.71 -10.10
N ILE A 78 10.26 -15.59 -10.43
CA ILE A 78 9.49 -14.36 -10.22
C ILE A 78 9.44 -14.01 -8.72
N HIS A 79 9.04 -14.95 -7.87
CA HIS A 79 8.92 -14.72 -6.44
C HIS A 79 10.27 -14.41 -5.78
N GLN A 80 11.35 -15.08 -6.20
CA GLN A 80 12.70 -14.75 -5.76
C GLN A 80 13.05 -13.29 -6.09
N ARG A 81 12.77 -12.85 -7.32
CA ARG A 81 13.03 -11.47 -7.73
C ARG A 81 12.18 -10.47 -6.97
N PHE A 82 10.91 -10.78 -6.74
CA PHE A 82 10.02 -9.97 -5.89
C PHE A 82 10.63 -9.76 -4.50
N LEU A 83 11.17 -10.81 -3.87
CA LEU A 83 11.83 -10.69 -2.57
C LEU A 83 13.16 -9.93 -2.63
N GLU A 84 13.92 -10.03 -3.73
CA GLU A 84 15.13 -9.22 -3.94
C GLU A 84 14.78 -7.72 -4.04
N TRP A 85 13.72 -7.37 -4.76
CA TRP A 85 13.24 -6.00 -4.89
C TRP A 85 12.62 -5.46 -3.61
N GLU A 86 11.94 -6.30 -2.84
CA GLU A 86 11.45 -5.97 -1.51
C GLU A 86 12.63 -5.59 -0.60
N ARG A 87 13.66 -6.44 -0.50
CA ARG A 87 14.87 -6.14 0.28
C ARG A 87 15.61 -4.89 -0.20
N ALA A 88 15.59 -4.60 -1.49
CA ALA A 88 16.18 -3.41 -2.07
C ALA A 88 15.30 -2.15 -1.94
N GLY A 89 14.16 -2.23 -1.23
CA GLY A 89 13.27 -1.09 -0.99
C GLY A 89 12.56 -0.55 -2.24
N VAL A 90 12.46 -1.35 -3.31
CA VAL A 90 11.87 -0.92 -4.59
C VAL A 90 10.43 -0.44 -4.40
N PHE A 91 9.61 -1.19 -3.67
CA PHE A 91 8.20 -0.87 -3.51
C PHE A 91 7.94 0.39 -2.68
N LEU A 92 8.77 0.64 -1.66
CA LEU A 92 8.72 1.89 -0.90
C LEU A 92 9.10 3.08 -1.81
N ARG A 93 10.19 2.95 -2.57
CA ARG A 93 10.63 4.00 -3.50
C ARG A 93 9.61 4.29 -4.60
N LEU A 94 8.96 3.26 -5.14
CA LEU A 94 7.87 3.43 -6.11
C LEU A 94 6.66 4.18 -5.51
N TRP A 95 6.32 3.88 -4.26
CA TRP A 95 5.25 4.59 -3.58
C TRP A 95 5.61 6.05 -3.31
N GLN A 96 6.83 6.31 -2.84
CA GLN A 96 7.37 7.66 -2.66
C GLN A 96 7.39 8.45 -3.97
N ALA A 97 7.80 7.82 -5.08
CA ALA A 97 7.78 8.44 -6.41
C ALA A 97 6.35 8.81 -6.84
N GLY A 98 5.38 7.94 -6.61
CA GLY A 98 3.98 8.25 -6.91
C GLY A 98 3.41 9.36 -6.04
N LEU A 99 3.83 9.45 -4.77
CA LEU A 99 3.46 10.56 -3.88
C LEU A 99 4.11 11.87 -4.34
N ALA A 100 5.38 11.86 -4.74
CA ALA A 100 6.09 13.03 -5.24
C ALA A 100 5.47 13.54 -6.54
N GLU A 101 5.22 12.67 -7.53
CA GLU A 101 4.55 13.05 -8.79
C GLU A 101 3.16 13.62 -8.52
N TYR A 102 2.42 13.07 -7.55
CA TYR A 102 1.13 13.62 -7.16
C TYR A 102 1.24 14.98 -6.46
N ASP A 103 2.22 15.17 -5.59
CA ASP A 103 2.45 16.46 -4.92
C ASP A 103 2.83 17.54 -5.94
N ASP A 104 3.68 17.22 -6.91
CA ASP A 104 4.11 18.15 -7.96
C ASP A 104 2.96 18.56 -8.89
N MET A 105 2.06 17.62 -9.23
CA MET A 105 1.00 17.87 -10.21
C MET A 105 -0.32 18.33 -9.60
N GLU A 106 -0.68 17.82 -8.43
CA GLU A 106 -2.00 18.02 -7.80
C GLU A 106 -1.90 18.61 -6.38
N GLY A 107 -0.69 18.64 -5.79
CA GLY A 107 -0.42 18.94 -4.38
C GLY A 107 -0.98 17.86 -3.47
N ILE A 108 -0.35 17.55 -2.32
CA ILE A 108 -0.93 16.70 -1.27
C ILE A 108 -1.78 17.55 -0.33
N ALA A 109 -2.98 17.06 0.03
CA ALA A 109 -3.93 17.82 0.85
C ALA A 109 -3.61 17.70 2.34
N TRP A 110 -2.46 18.24 2.76
CA TRP A 110 -1.94 18.13 4.13
C TRP A 110 -2.87 18.71 5.21
N ARG A 111 -3.74 19.66 4.87
CA ARG A 111 -4.63 20.31 5.84
C ARG A 111 -5.59 19.33 6.52
N TRP A 112 -6.08 18.32 5.80
CA TRP A 112 -7.02 17.33 6.34
C TRP A 112 -6.53 15.93 5.99
N GLN A 113 -6.31 15.13 7.03
CA GLN A 113 -5.89 13.74 6.91
C GLN A 113 -6.86 12.86 7.69
N SER A 114 -6.99 11.61 7.26
CA SER A 114 -7.87 10.63 7.90
C SER A 114 -7.12 9.33 8.16
N VAL A 115 -7.31 8.73 9.34
CA VAL A 115 -6.70 7.46 9.74
C VAL A 115 -7.75 6.44 10.12
N ASP A 116 -7.58 5.20 9.65
CA ASP A 116 -8.42 4.07 10.03
C ASP A 116 -7.75 2.72 9.77
N GLY A 117 -8.20 1.70 10.50
CA GLY A 117 -7.76 0.32 10.41
C GLY A 117 -8.75 -0.57 9.66
N ALA A 118 -8.23 -1.48 8.84
CA ALA A 118 -9.01 -2.57 8.26
C ALA A 118 -8.41 -3.92 8.65
N MET A 119 -9.26 -4.83 9.14
CA MET A 119 -8.87 -6.19 9.46
C MET A 119 -9.03 -7.10 8.23
N MET A 120 -8.10 -8.04 8.05
CA MET A 120 -8.21 -9.12 7.08
C MET A 120 -7.82 -10.46 7.68
N LYS A 121 -8.37 -11.52 7.08
CA LYS A 121 -7.98 -12.90 7.40
C LYS A 121 -6.55 -13.15 6.95
N ALA A 122 -5.79 -13.88 7.75
CA ALA A 122 -4.38 -14.18 7.51
C ALA A 122 -4.07 -15.66 7.81
N PRO A 123 -4.66 -16.61 7.06
CA PRO A 123 -4.63 -18.04 7.40
C PRO A 123 -3.24 -18.68 7.36
N LEU A 124 -2.30 -18.13 6.58
CA LEU A 124 -0.94 -18.67 6.42
C LEU A 124 0.14 -17.73 6.97
N ALA A 125 -0.25 -16.56 7.50
CA ALA A 125 0.71 -15.60 8.01
C ALA A 125 1.43 -16.14 9.25
N GLN A 126 2.74 -15.92 9.31
CA GLN A 126 3.59 -16.34 10.43
C GLN A 126 4.02 -15.13 11.29
N GLU A 127 4.02 -13.93 10.71
CA GLU A 127 4.47 -12.69 11.36
C GLU A 127 3.37 -11.62 11.32
N SER A 128 3.33 -10.72 12.32
CA SER A 128 2.35 -9.62 12.39
C SER A 128 0.90 -10.11 12.22
N VAL A 129 0.55 -11.13 12.99
CA VAL A 129 -0.72 -11.84 12.94
C VAL A 129 -1.17 -12.14 14.37
N GLY A 130 -2.48 -12.23 14.59
CA GLY A 130 -3.03 -12.66 15.88
C GLY A 130 -4.53 -12.98 15.78
N PRO A 131 -5.16 -13.42 16.89
CA PRO A 131 -6.58 -13.75 16.91
C PRO A 131 -7.42 -12.59 16.39
N ASN A 132 -8.33 -12.86 15.44
CA ASN A 132 -9.15 -11.83 14.84
C ASN A 132 -10.43 -11.59 15.67
N PRO A 133 -10.63 -10.39 16.27
CA PRO A 133 -11.81 -10.11 17.07
C PRO A 133 -13.12 -10.27 16.30
N THR A 134 -13.14 -9.99 14.98
CA THR A 134 -14.35 -10.06 14.16
C THR A 134 -14.87 -11.49 13.96
N ASP A 135 -14.02 -12.50 14.18
CA ASP A 135 -14.42 -13.91 14.15
C ASP A 135 -14.32 -14.60 15.51
N ARG A 136 -14.29 -13.80 16.60
CA ARG A 136 -14.15 -14.26 17.98
C ARG A 136 -12.84 -15.02 18.22
N GLY A 137 -11.77 -14.63 17.52
CA GLY A 137 -10.44 -15.23 17.66
C GLY A 137 -10.30 -16.61 17.03
N LYS A 138 -11.29 -17.07 16.25
CA LYS A 138 -11.27 -18.40 15.63
C LYS A 138 -10.23 -18.51 14.52
N LYS A 139 -9.89 -17.41 13.86
CA LYS A 139 -8.85 -17.41 12.82
C LYS A 139 -7.85 -16.30 13.07
N ASN A 140 -6.64 -16.58 12.62
CA ASN A 140 -5.57 -15.60 12.57
C ASN A 140 -5.89 -14.50 11.54
N GLY A 141 -5.63 -13.26 11.93
CA GLY A 141 -5.85 -12.07 11.12
C GLY A 141 -4.71 -11.06 11.24
N SER A 142 -4.63 -10.21 10.24
CA SER A 142 -3.81 -9.00 10.26
C SER A 142 -4.70 -7.77 10.18
N LYS A 143 -4.13 -6.63 10.56
CA LYS A 143 -4.75 -5.32 10.50
C LYS A 143 -3.86 -4.41 9.69
N ARG A 144 -4.43 -3.74 8.70
CA ARG A 144 -3.78 -2.66 7.95
C ARG A 144 -4.29 -1.33 8.49
N MET A 145 -3.40 -0.54 9.07
CA MET A 145 -3.69 0.85 9.38
C MET A 145 -3.24 1.72 8.22
N LEU A 146 -4.07 2.69 7.86
CA LEU A 146 -3.85 3.57 6.72
C LEU A 146 -4.05 5.03 7.15
N LEU A 147 -3.08 5.89 6.83
CA LEU A 147 -3.23 7.34 6.85
C LEU A 147 -3.40 7.83 5.42
N VAL A 148 -4.40 8.67 5.18
CA VAL A 148 -4.64 9.28 3.86
C VAL A 148 -4.83 10.79 3.91
N ASP A 149 -4.59 11.46 2.79
CA ASP A 149 -4.98 12.86 2.59
C ASP A 149 -6.50 13.04 2.38
N ALA A 150 -6.95 14.28 2.26
CA ALA A 150 -8.35 14.63 2.05
C ALA A 150 -8.99 14.06 0.77
N ARG A 151 -8.19 13.54 -0.17
CA ARG A 151 -8.62 12.92 -1.44
C ARG A 151 -8.34 11.40 -1.44
N GLY A 152 -7.94 10.82 -0.32
CA GLY A 152 -7.70 9.39 -0.15
C GLY A 152 -6.33 8.91 -0.61
N LEU A 153 -5.40 9.82 -0.94
CA LEU A 153 -4.04 9.46 -1.29
C LEU A 153 -3.37 8.76 -0.10
N PRO A 154 -2.86 7.52 -0.26
CA PRO A 154 -2.25 6.76 0.83
C PRO A 154 -0.90 7.36 1.22
N LEU A 155 -0.82 7.93 2.42
CA LEU A 155 0.37 8.62 2.95
C LEU A 155 1.21 7.72 3.86
N SER A 156 0.57 6.82 4.63
CA SER A 156 1.25 5.88 5.53
C SER A 156 0.50 4.56 5.63
N ILE A 157 1.23 3.45 5.75
CA ILE A 157 0.70 2.09 5.86
C ILE A 157 1.55 1.30 6.86
N ILE A 158 0.89 0.71 7.85
CA ILE A 158 1.49 -0.34 8.70
C ILE A 158 0.59 -1.58 8.70
N VAL A 159 1.21 -2.73 8.93
CA VAL A 159 0.49 -4.00 9.09
C VAL A 159 0.85 -4.64 10.42
N THR A 160 -0.16 -4.93 11.25
CA THR A 160 0.01 -5.58 12.55
C THR A 160 -0.89 -6.80 12.70
N GLY A 161 -0.79 -7.51 13.81
CA GLY A 161 -1.77 -8.54 14.17
C GLY A 161 -3.17 -7.95 14.40
N ALA A 162 -4.22 -8.71 14.11
CA ALA A 162 -5.61 -8.25 14.26
C ALA A 162 -6.02 -7.96 15.71
N ASN A 163 -5.35 -8.61 16.68
CA ASN A 163 -5.55 -8.43 18.11
C ASN A 163 -4.96 -7.13 18.69
N ARG A 164 -4.15 -6.40 17.92
CA ARG A 164 -3.55 -5.13 18.39
C ARG A 164 -4.62 -4.04 18.43
N HIS A 165 -4.73 -3.34 19.56
CA HIS A 165 -5.68 -2.23 19.73
C HIS A 165 -5.34 -1.07 18.80
N ASP A 166 -6.36 -0.52 18.13
CA ASP A 166 -6.18 0.55 17.13
C ASP A 166 -5.43 1.77 17.69
N VAL A 167 -5.78 2.21 18.90
CA VAL A 167 -5.10 3.31 19.61
C VAL A 167 -3.58 3.13 19.66
N THR A 168 -3.11 1.91 19.94
CA THR A 168 -1.66 1.61 20.03
C THR A 168 -0.95 1.63 18.67
N GLN A 169 -1.71 1.63 17.57
CA GLN A 169 -1.21 1.65 16.20
C GLN A 169 -1.26 3.05 15.58
N LEU A 170 -1.82 4.02 16.28
CA LEU A 170 -1.88 5.41 15.82
C LEU A 170 -0.49 6.05 15.73
N GLU A 171 0.35 5.90 16.76
CA GLU A 171 1.70 6.44 16.75
C GLU A 171 2.55 5.87 15.59
N PRO A 172 2.67 4.54 15.44
CA PRO A 172 3.45 3.97 14.35
C PRO A 172 2.96 4.40 12.96
N VAL A 173 1.63 4.49 12.72
CA VAL A 173 1.13 4.90 11.40
C VAL A 173 1.40 6.37 11.12
N LEU A 174 1.36 7.24 12.13
CA LEU A 174 1.66 8.66 11.95
C LEU A 174 3.18 8.94 11.80
N ASP A 175 4.04 8.04 12.27
CA ASP A 175 5.51 8.15 12.14
C ASP A 175 6.07 7.55 10.84
N THR A 176 5.28 6.74 10.15
CA THR A 176 5.71 6.01 8.94
C THR A 176 5.18 6.62 7.64
N VAL A 177 4.92 7.94 7.65
CA VAL A 177 4.55 8.68 6.43
C VAL A 177 5.65 8.50 5.40
N ALA A 178 5.27 8.03 4.21
CA ALA A 178 6.23 7.63 3.19
C ALA A 178 7.05 8.80 2.64
N VAL A 179 6.52 10.02 2.71
CA VAL A 179 7.20 11.26 2.27
C VAL A 179 7.27 12.28 3.41
N ALA A 180 8.18 13.24 3.30
CA ALA A 180 8.34 14.29 4.29
C ALA A 180 7.04 15.09 4.45
N ARG A 181 6.46 15.06 5.65
CA ARG A 181 5.28 15.84 5.99
C ARG A 181 5.69 17.29 6.29
N PRO A 182 5.06 18.31 5.70
CA PRO A 182 5.39 19.70 6.00
C PRO A 182 5.10 20.03 7.47
N LYS A 183 5.86 20.99 8.01
CA LYS A 183 5.69 21.46 9.39
C LYS A 183 4.34 22.16 9.53
N ALA A 184 3.50 21.69 10.46
CA ALA A 184 2.25 22.37 10.79
C ALA A 184 2.52 23.75 11.42
N SER A 185 1.67 24.73 11.12
CA SER A 185 1.73 26.08 11.71
C SER A 185 0.33 26.66 11.86
N THR A 186 0.20 27.80 12.54
CA THR A 186 -1.09 28.50 12.65
C THR A 186 -1.68 28.87 11.27
N ARG A 187 -0.82 29.16 10.27
CA ARG A 187 -1.24 29.47 8.90
C ARG A 187 -1.52 28.23 8.06
N ALA A 188 -0.92 27.10 8.41
CA ALA A 188 -1.10 25.81 7.75
C ALA A 188 -1.41 24.71 8.80
N PRO A 189 -2.58 24.75 9.46
CA PRO A 189 -2.94 23.75 10.45
C PRO A 189 -3.19 22.40 9.77
N GLN A 190 -2.85 21.32 10.46
CA GLN A 190 -3.13 19.96 9.99
C GLN A 190 -4.11 19.29 10.94
N HIS A 191 -5.23 18.84 10.39
CA HIS A 191 -6.30 18.18 11.12
C HIS A 191 -6.27 16.68 10.86
N LEU A 192 -6.49 15.88 11.90
CA LEU A 192 -6.55 14.43 11.79
C LEU A 192 -7.93 13.92 12.20
N CYS A 193 -8.66 13.36 11.24
CA CYS A 193 -9.92 12.66 11.48
C CYS A 193 -9.65 11.19 11.78
N ALA A 194 -10.21 10.69 12.88
CA ALA A 194 -10.12 9.27 13.22
C ALA A 194 -11.47 8.75 13.74
N ASP A 195 -11.63 7.44 13.77
CA ASP A 195 -12.83 6.81 14.30
C ASP A 195 -12.97 6.97 15.82
N ALA A 196 -14.17 6.70 16.35
CA ALA A 196 -14.44 6.76 17.79
C ALA A 196 -13.60 5.76 18.61
N GLY A 197 -13.05 4.71 17.98
CA GLY A 197 -12.11 3.79 18.60
C GLY A 197 -10.76 4.43 18.93
N PHE A 198 -10.43 5.58 18.33
CA PHE A 198 -9.30 6.43 18.72
C PHE A 198 -9.66 7.50 19.77
N ALA A 199 -10.79 7.38 20.47
CA ALA A 199 -11.12 8.30 21.54
C ALA A 199 -10.28 8.02 22.79
N GLY A 200 -9.90 9.07 23.52
CA GLY A 200 -9.19 8.98 24.80
C GLY A 200 -7.84 9.69 24.80
N GLN A 201 -7.32 9.91 26.02
CA GLN A 201 -6.10 10.68 26.28
C GLN A 201 -4.87 10.18 25.51
N PRO A 202 -4.56 8.87 25.44
CA PRO A 202 -3.36 8.40 24.73
C PRO A 202 -3.39 8.72 23.24
N ALA A 203 -4.53 8.53 22.59
CA ALA A 203 -4.69 8.84 21.18
C ALA A 203 -4.59 10.35 20.93
N GLU A 204 -5.25 11.16 21.76
CA GLU A 204 -5.19 12.61 21.64
C GLU A 204 -3.75 13.14 21.79
N GLN A 205 -3.01 12.65 22.79
CA GLN A 205 -1.60 13.00 23.00
C GLN A 205 -0.73 12.58 21.81
N ALA A 206 -0.93 11.37 21.27
CA ALA A 206 -0.23 10.88 20.09
C ALA A 206 -0.42 11.80 18.86
N MET A 207 -1.64 12.29 18.64
CA MET A 207 -1.96 13.23 17.56
C MET A 207 -1.32 14.60 17.80
N ARG A 208 -1.46 15.16 19.01
CA ARG A 208 -0.96 16.50 19.37
C ARG A 208 0.57 16.57 19.39
N LYS A 209 1.24 15.52 19.87
CA LYS A 209 2.72 15.39 19.84
C LYS A 209 3.25 15.46 18.41
N ARG A 210 2.45 15.04 17.43
CA ARG A 210 2.75 15.12 16.00
C ARG A 210 2.10 16.33 15.34
N HIS A 211 1.74 17.36 16.10
CA HIS A 211 1.19 18.64 15.65
C HIS A 211 -0.11 18.53 14.83
N TYR A 212 -0.92 17.50 15.07
CA TYR A 212 -2.28 17.44 14.56
C TYR A 212 -3.27 18.13 15.50
N ILE A 213 -4.30 18.72 14.91
CA ILE A 213 -5.54 19.07 15.60
C ILE A 213 -6.45 17.82 15.52
N PRO A 214 -6.74 17.16 16.64
CA PRO A 214 -7.49 15.91 16.67
C PRO A 214 -8.98 16.16 16.39
N HIS A 215 -9.55 15.35 15.51
CA HIS A 215 -10.98 15.29 15.21
C HIS A 215 -11.48 13.86 15.40
N VAL A 216 -11.64 13.47 16.66
CA VAL A 216 -12.18 12.18 17.06
C VAL A 216 -13.56 12.39 17.66
N ARG A 217 -14.60 11.91 16.97
CA ARG A 217 -15.97 12.06 17.44
C ARG A 217 -16.45 10.76 18.11
N PRO A 218 -16.95 10.81 19.36
CA PRO A 218 -17.62 9.66 19.97
C PRO A 218 -18.83 9.21 19.14
N ARG A 219 -19.11 7.89 19.15
CA ARG A 219 -20.17 7.27 18.31
C ARG A 219 -21.55 7.92 18.44
N GLY A 220 -21.91 8.43 19.62
CA GLY A 220 -23.22 9.06 19.87
C GLY A 220 -23.40 10.45 19.26
N VAL A 221 -22.32 11.25 19.20
CA VAL A 221 -22.36 12.65 18.74
C VAL A 221 -22.34 12.73 17.22
N GLU A 222 -21.66 11.79 16.55
CA GLU A 222 -21.64 11.74 15.09
C GLU A 222 -23.02 11.41 14.50
N ALA A 223 -23.84 10.61 15.20
CA ALA A 223 -25.18 10.24 14.73
C ALA A 223 -26.19 11.40 14.80
N SER A 224 -26.11 12.25 15.83
CA SER A 224 -27.04 13.36 16.04
C SER A 224 -26.77 14.56 15.13
N GLU A 225 -25.51 14.78 14.71
CA GLU A 225 -25.11 15.93 13.89
C GLU A 225 -24.96 15.60 12.40
N ARG A 226 -25.42 14.43 11.94
CA ARG A 226 -25.35 14.05 10.52
C ARG A 226 -26.21 14.99 9.67
N THR A 227 -25.57 15.90 8.96
CA THR A 227 -26.24 16.68 7.92
C THR A 227 -26.60 15.77 6.75
N LYS A 228 -27.88 15.69 6.40
CA LYS A 228 -28.38 14.92 5.26
C LYS A 228 -27.64 15.32 3.98
N GLY A 229 -27.03 14.35 3.29
CA GLY A 229 -26.29 14.58 2.04
C GLY A 229 -24.80 14.92 2.18
N LYS A 230 -24.26 15.18 3.38
CA LYS A 230 -22.81 15.40 3.59
C LYS A 230 -22.15 14.17 4.22
N LYS A 231 -21.07 13.68 3.60
CA LYS A 231 -20.26 12.60 4.18
C LYS A 231 -19.21 13.18 5.16
N PRO A 232 -18.98 12.52 6.31
CA PRO A 232 -17.90 12.91 7.23
C PRO A 232 -16.54 12.85 6.52
N ARG A 233 -15.61 13.73 6.90
CA ARG A 233 -14.24 13.75 6.33
C ARG A 233 -13.49 12.43 6.55
N ARG A 234 -13.80 11.70 7.63
CA ARG A 234 -13.27 10.35 7.87
C ARG A 234 -13.55 9.41 6.71
N TRP A 235 -14.73 9.47 6.07
CA TRP A 235 -15.16 8.52 5.03
C TRP A 235 -14.13 8.31 3.90
N VAL A 236 -13.26 9.30 3.65
CA VAL A 236 -12.19 9.19 2.64
C VAL A 236 -11.21 8.03 2.89
N VAL A 237 -10.90 7.69 4.14
CA VAL A 237 -9.99 6.56 4.46
C VAL A 237 -10.67 5.21 4.23
N GLU A 238 -11.99 5.13 4.47
CA GLU A 238 -12.80 3.95 4.14
C GLU A 238 -12.84 3.73 2.62
N VAL A 239 -12.95 4.82 1.84
CA VAL A 239 -12.84 4.77 0.38
C VAL A 239 -11.46 4.28 -0.04
N ALA A 240 -10.39 4.78 0.59
CA ALA A 240 -9.04 4.33 0.28
C ALA A 240 -8.87 2.83 0.55
N HIS A 241 -9.37 2.31 1.69
CA HIS A 241 -9.42 0.86 1.94
C HIS A 241 -10.20 0.11 0.84
N SER A 242 -11.30 0.67 0.33
CA SER A 242 -12.02 0.08 -0.80
C SER A 242 -11.19 0.00 -2.09
N TRP A 243 -10.26 0.93 -2.32
CA TRP A 243 -9.31 0.85 -3.45
C TRP A 243 -8.28 -0.26 -3.24
N PHE A 244 -7.75 -0.43 -2.02
CA PHE A 244 -6.89 -1.56 -1.68
C PHE A 244 -7.62 -2.91 -1.88
N ASN A 245 -8.92 -2.98 -1.61
CA ASN A 245 -9.73 -4.18 -1.83
C ASN A 245 -9.85 -4.59 -3.31
N ARG A 246 -9.59 -3.67 -4.25
CA ARG A 246 -9.52 -4.01 -5.69
C ARG A 246 -8.28 -4.80 -6.07
N PHE A 247 -7.27 -4.86 -5.20
CA PHE A 247 -6.11 -5.73 -5.36
C PHE A 247 -6.38 -7.03 -4.62
N ARG A 248 -6.93 -8.03 -5.33
CA ARG A 248 -7.50 -9.25 -4.72
C ARG A 248 -6.51 -9.98 -3.82
N LYS A 249 -5.21 -9.88 -4.10
CA LYS A 249 -4.13 -10.44 -3.28
C LYS A 249 -4.07 -9.91 -1.85
N LEU A 250 -4.66 -8.73 -1.60
CA LEU A 250 -4.65 -8.05 -0.30
C LEU A 250 -5.92 -8.31 0.53
N LEU A 251 -6.97 -8.90 -0.05
CA LEU A 251 -8.24 -9.17 0.66
C LEU A 251 -8.06 -10.22 1.77
N VAL A 252 -7.26 -11.24 1.47
CA VAL A 252 -6.85 -12.29 2.43
C VAL A 252 -5.35 -12.40 2.35
N ARG A 253 -4.68 -12.25 3.49
CA ARG A 253 -3.22 -12.34 3.57
C ARG A 253 -2.79 -13.81 3.53
N TYR A 254 -2.32 -14.25 2.36
CA TYR A 254 -1.64 -15.54 2.20
C TYR A 254 -0.11 -15.44 2.30
N GLU A 255 0.44 -14.23 2.25
CA GLU A 255 1.88 -14.00 2.42
C GLU A 255 2.30 -14.31 3.87
N LYS A 256 3.26 -15.22 4.02
CA LYS A 256 3.73 -15.71 5.32
C LYS A 256 4.47 -14.63 6.11
N LEU A 257 5.39 -13.93 5.45
CA LEU A 257 6.26 -12.92 6.04
C LEU A 257 5.60 -11.53 6.03
N HIS A 258 5.88 -10.72 7.05
CA HIS A 258 5.38 -9.35 7.15
C HIS A 258 5.89 -8.50 5.98
N ARG A 259 7.21 -8.57 5.72
CA ARG A 259 7.87 -7.77 4.69
C ARG A 259 7.30 -7.96 3.28
N SER A 260 6.99 -9.21 2.92
CA SER A 260 6.42 -9.56 1.62
C SER A 260 4.99 -9.02 1.48
N PHE A 261 4.20 -9.08 2.54
CA PHE A 261 2.85 -8.52 2.52
C PHE A 261 2.87 -6.99 2.49
N LEU A 262 3.75 -6.37 3.27
CA LEU A 262 3.91 -4.91 3.29
C LEU A 262 4.35 -4.38 1.91
N ALA A 263 5.30 -5.05 1.25
CA ALA A 263 5.73 -4.74 -0.11
C ALA A 263 4.57 -4.73 -1.12
N LEU A 264 3.66 -5.71 -1.06
CA LEU A 264 2.47 -5.72 -1.92
C LEU A 264 1.50 -4.57 -1.60
N ASN A 265 1.38 -4.16 -0.33
CA ASN A 265 0.58 -2.99 0.04
C ASN A 265 1.24 -1.69 -0.44
N MET A 266 2.56 -1.56 -0.34
CA MET A 266 3.30 -0.41 -0.88
C MET A 266 3.16 -0.32 -2.40
N LEU A 267 3.22 -1.45 -3.12
CA LEU A 267 2.97 -1.47 -4.56
C LEU A 267 1.53 -1.04 -4.90
N ALA A 268 0.54 -1.52 -4.16
CA ALA A 268 -0.85 -1.07 -4.33
C ALA A 268 -1.01 0.44 -4.05
N ALA A 269 -0.32 0.96 -3.03
CA ALA A 269 -0.29 2.38 -2.70
C ALA A 269 0.32 3.22 -3.82
N ALA A 270 1.46 2.78 -4.37
CA ALA A 270 2.09 3.41 -5.53
C ALA A 270 1.14 3.49 -6.72
N VAL A 271 0.47 2.37 -7.06
CA VAL A 271 -0.53 2.32 -8.13
C VAL A 271 -1.68 3.30 -7.88
N ILE A 272 -2.18 3.38 -6.64
CA ILE A 272 -3.24 4.34 -6.28
C ILE A 272 -2.75 5.78 -6.48
N CYS A 273 -1.52 6.11 -6.08
CA CYS A 273 -0.95 7.45 -6.25
C CYS A 273 -0.84 7.83 -7.72
N PHE A 274 -0.19 6.98 -8.54
CA PHE A 274 -0.04 7.25 -9.97
C PHE A 274 -1.39 7.39 -10.67
N ARG A 275 -2.41 6.59 -10.31
CA ARG A 275 -3.76 6.70 -10.91
C ARG A 275 -4.48 8.00 -10.59
N LYS A 276 -4.07 8.72 -9.54
CA LYS A 276 -4.64 10.02 -9.18
C LYS A 276 -3.97 11.16 -9.92
N VAL A 277 -2.84 10.92 -10.57
CA VAL A 277 -2.20 11.84 -11.49
C VAL A 277 -2.87 11.74 -12.86
N PRO A 278 -3.33 12.85 -13.47
CA PRO A 278 -3.88 12.83 -14.82
C PRO A 278 -2.85 12.31 -15.83
N ALA A 279 -3.16 11.21 -16.51
CA ALA A 279 -2.32 10.61 -17.54
C ALA A 279 -3.07 10.48 -18.88
N LYS A 280 -2.34 10.54 -20.00
CA LYS A 280 -2.93 10.39 -21.35
C LYS A 280 -3.54 8.99 -21.55
N ILE A 281 -2.96 7.98 -20.90
CA ILE A 281 -3.45 6.60 -20.86
C ILE A 281 -3.77 6.23 -19.41
N ASN A 282 -4.90 5.55 -19.19
CA ASN A 282 -5.21 4.98 -17.88
C ASN A 282 -4.10 4.01 -17.47
N ILE A 283 -3.37 4.37 -16.42
CA ILE A 283 -2.14 3.70 -15.98
C ILE A 283 -2.40 2.21 -15.69
N ILE A 284 -3.56 1.89 -15.10
CA ILE A 284 -4.12 0.54 -14.86
C ILE A 284 -5.65 0.66 -14.89
N TYR A 285 -6.39 -0.19 -15.61
CA TYR A 285 -7.87 -0.23 -15.51
C TYR A 285 -8.30 -0.89 -14.19
N GLY A 286 -9.42 -0.48 -13.60
CA GLY A 286 -9.94 -1.14 -12.41
C GLY A 286 -11.24 -0.56 -11.94
#